data_AF-A0A7U8GQT5-F1
#
_entry.id   AF-A0A7U8GQT5-F1
#
_cell.length_a   1.000
_cell.length_b   1.000
_cell.length_c   1.000
_cell.angle_alpha   90.00
_cell.angle_beta   90.00
_cell.angle_gamma   90.00
#
_symmetry.space_group_name_H-M   'P 1'
#
loop_
_entity.id
_entity.type
_entity.pdbx_description
1 polymer ?
#
loop_
_entity_poly.entity_id
_entity_poly.type
_entity_poly.pdbx_seq_one_letter_code
_entity_poly.pdbx_strand_id
1 'polypeptide(L)'
;MSNTLSQALVRNFLGNSPIWYKQAIFAFLVLNPIILYTLGPVITGWLLIFEFIFTLALALKCYPLQPGGLLAIEAILIGLASPESVYHEVEGNLQVILLLMFMVAGIYFMKDMLLWVFTKILLKVQSKTLLSLLFSFFAAFLSAFLDALTVTAVLISVGVGFYSVYHTVASGKTYHHPEHDHADDEAVHRDHRDDLEQFRQFL
;
A
#
# COMPACT_ATOMS: atom_id res chain seq x y z
N MET A 1 20.72 27.90 -22.29
CA MET A 1 20.59 28.43 -20.92
C MET A 1 21.53 27.65 -20.02
N SER A 2 22.57 28.29 -19.51
CA SER A 2 23.55 27.68 -18.60
C SER A 2 22.89 27.43 -17.25
N ASN A 3 22.38 26.22 -17.03
CA ASN A 3 21.90 25.80 -15.72
C ASN A 3 23.08 25.90 -14.75
N THR A 4 22.97 26.75 -13.74
CA THR A 4 24.00 26.84 -12.70
C THR A 4 24.04 25.52 -11.93
N LEU A 5 25.23 25.11 -11.46
CA LEU A 5 25.39 23.91 -10.60
C LEU A 5 24.39 23.89 -9.44
N SER A 6 24.07 25.06 -8.88
CA SER A 6 23.05 25.25 -7.85
C SER A 6 21.64 24.85 -8.30
N GLN A 7 21.23 25.22 -9.52
CA GLN A 7 19.92 24.84 -10.08
C GLN A 7 19.85 23.33 -10.35
N ALA A 8 20.95 22.72 -10.78
CA ALA A 8 21.03 21.27 -10.99
C ALA A 8 20.93 20.50 -9.65
N LEU A 9 21.55 20.98 -8.58
CA LEU A 9 21.46 20.39 -7.24
C LEU A 9 20.04 20.46 -6.68
N VAL A 10 19.38 21.62 -6.76
CA VAL A 10 17.99 21.79 -6.29
C VAL A 10 17.02 20.91 -7.09
N ARG A 11 17.27 20.73 -8.40
CA ARG A 11 16.42 19.88 -9.24
C ARG A 11 16.56 18.39 -8.91
N ASN A 12 17.74 17.95 -8.47
CA ASN A 12 17.99 16.56 -8.04
C ASN A 12 17.68 16.28 -6.57
N PHE A 13 17.65 17.31 -5.72
CA PHE A 13 17.28 17.18 -4.30
C PHE A 13 15.88 16.58 -4.16
N LEU A 14 15.71 15.47 -3.42
CA LEU A 14 14.43 14.77 -3.21
C LEU A 14 13.71 14.27 -4.48
N GLY A 15 14.44 14.05 -5.59
CA GLY A 15 13.90 13.38 -6.79
C GLY A 15 12.72 14.12 -7.45
N ASN A 16 11.66 13.39 -7.81
CA ASN A 16 10.49 13.94 -8.53
C ASN A 16 9.44 14.61 -7.63
N SER A 17 9.83 15.06 -6.43
CA SER A 17 8.89 15.73 -5.52
C SER A 17 8.57 17.17 -6.00
N PRO A 18 7.38 17.71 -5.67
CA PRO A 18 7.01 19.08 -6.01
C PRO A 18 8.03 20.10 -5.50
N ILE A 19 8.28 21.15 -6.29
CA ILE A 19 9.29 22.18 -5.97
C ILE A 19 9.01 22.86 -4.62
N TRP A 20 7.74 23.18 -4.34
CA TRP A 20 7.33 23.81 -3.08
C TRP A 20 7.67 22.91 -1.86
N TYR A 21 7.59 21.59 -2.02
CA TYR A 21 7.92 20.65 -0.96
C TYR A 21 9.42 20.61 -0.69
N LYS A 22 10.24 20.59 -1.76
CA LYS A 22 11.69 20.70 -1.63
C LYS A 22 12.11 21.99 -0.92
N GLN A 23 11.45 23.10 -1.25
CA GLN A 23 11.66 24.39 -0.60
C GLN A 23 11.25 24.38 0.87
N ALA A 24 10.13 23.74 1.21
CA ALA A 24 9.69 23.58 2.60
C ALA A 24 10.68 22.77 3.43
N ILE A 25 11.13 21.61 2.94
CA ILE A 25 12.13 20.78 3.63
C ILE A 25 13.46 21.54 3.78
N PHE A 26 13.90 22.25 2.74
CA PHE A 26 15.09 23.10 2.84
C PHE A 26 14.92 24.21 3.89
N ALA A 27 13.73 24.82 3.96
CA ALA A 27 13.43 25.83 4.97
C ALA A 27 13.48 25.26 6.39
N PHE A 28 12.91 24.07 6.62
CA PHE A 28 12.98 23.35 7.90
C PHE A 28 14.43 23.11 8.34
N LEU A 29 15.26 22.58 7.44
CA LEU A 29 16.69 22.33 7.69
C LEU A 29 17.50 23.60 8.01
N VAL A 30 17.02 24.79 7.62
CA VAL A 30 17.68 26.05 7.96
C VAL A 30 17.10 26.64 9.25
N LEU A 31 15.80 26.44 9.48
CA LEU A 31 15.07 26.99 10.62
C LEU A 31 15.38 26.23 11.91
N ASN A 32 15.56 24.91 11.87
CA ASN A 32 15.76 24.06 13.04
C ASN A 32 16.98 24.45 13.89
N PRO A 33 18.18 24.69 13.33
CA PRO A 33 19.33 25.16 14.11
C PRO A 33 19.10 26.55 14.72
N ILE A 34 18.41 27.44 14.00
CA ILE A 34 18.09 28.79 14.48
C ILE A 34 17.13 28.72 15.66
N ILE A 35 16.11 27.87 15.57
CA ILE A 35 15.12 27.67 16.63
C ILE A 35 15.75 27.00 17.84
N LEU A 36 16.67 26.06 17.64
CA LEU A 36 17.44 25.49 18.74
C LEU A 36 18.21 26.56 19.52
N TYR A 37 18.88 27.46 18.82
CA TYR A 37 19.66 28.52 19.47
C TYR A 37 18.79 29.59 20.16
N THR A 38 17.62 29.88 19.61
CA THR A 38 16.76 30.99 20.08
C THR A 38 15.70 30.57 21.10
N LEU A 39 15.11 29.38 20.94
CA LEU A 39 13.97 28.89 21.72
C LEU A 39 14.31 27.63 22.54
N GLY A 40 15.47 27.02 22.32
CA GLY A 40 15.95 25.88 23.10
C GLY A 40 15.39 24.52 22.65
N PRO A 41 15.91 23.42 23.22
CA PRO A 41 15.75 22.07 22.68
C PRO A 41 14.32 21.52 22.75
N VAL A 42 13.54 21.90 23.77
CA VAL A 42 12.17 21.38 23.94
C VAL A 42 11.26 21.86 22.81
N ILE A 43 11.33 23.15 22.46
CA ILE A 43 10.51 23.73 21.40
C ILE A 43 10.95 23.19 20.04
N THR A 44 12.25 23.11 19.78
CA THR A 44 12.78 22.52 18.55
C THR A 44 12.38 21.06 18.39
N GLY A 45 12.40 20.27 19.47
CA GLY A 45 11.95 18.87 19.43
C GLY A 45 10.49 18.73 19.01
N TRP A 46 9.59 19.53 19.60
CA TRP A 46 8.19 19.56 19.18
C TRP A 46 8.02 19.99 17.72
N LEU A 47 8.76 21.01 17.29
CA LEU A 47 8.72 21.46 15.90
C LEU A 47 9.15 20.35 14.94
N LEU A 48 10.26 19.67 15.23
CA LEU A 48 10.73 18.53 14.43
C LEU A 48 9.69 17.41 14.33
N ILE A 49 8.94 17.13 15.40
CA ILE A 49 7.82 16.17 15.34
C ILE A 49 6.76 16.64 14.35
N PHE A 50 6.37 17.92 14.39
CA PHE A 50 5.42 18.48 13.43
C PHE A 50 5.93 18.42 11.99
N GLU A 51 7.20 18.74 11.76
CA GLU A 51 7.83 18.64 10.44
C GLU A 51 7.87 17.20 9.95
N PHE A 52 8.15 16.25 10.84
CA PHE A 52 8.14 14.83 10.51
C PHE A 52 6.73 14.35 10.11
N ILE A 53 5.69 14.73 10.88
CA ILE A 53 4.29 14.45 10.53
C ILE A 53 3.94 15.08 9.19
N PHE A 54 4.40 16.30 8.91
CA PHE A 54 4.21 16.95 7.62
C PHE A 54 4.84 16.15 6.48
N THR A 55 6.05 15.59 6.67
CA THR A 55 6.66 14.71 5.67
C THR A 55 5.87 13.43 5.44
N LEU A 56 5.34 12.82 6.51
CA LEU A 56 4.48 11.63 6.44
C LEU A 56 3.13 11.91 5.77
N ALA A 57 2.52 13.07 5.99
CA ALA A 57 1.27 13.43 5.34
C ALA A 57 1.42 13.52 3.81
N LEU A 58 2.59 13.93 3.33
CA LEU A 58 2.92 14.00 1.90
C LEU A 58 3.43 12.66 1.33
N ALA A 59 3.60 11.64 2.18
CA ALA A 59 3.96 10.27 1.79
C ALA A 59 3.04 9.68 0.71
N LEU A 60 1.76 10.08 0.76
CA LEU A 60 0.72 9.62 -0.15
C LEU A 60 0.93 10.08 -1.60
N LYS A 61 1.81 11.07 -1.84
CA LYS A 61 2.18 11.56 -3.18
C LYS A 61 3.68 11.47 -3.47
N CYS A 62 4.54 11.52 -2.45
CA CYS A 62 6.00 11.53 -2.58
C CYS A 62 6.61 10.67 -1.48
N TYR A 63 7.58 9.81 -1.81
CA TYR A 63 8.24 8.96 -0.81
C TYR A 63 8.77 9.79 0.38
N PRO A 64 8.23 9.60 1.60
CA PRO A 64 8.50 10.47 2.76
C PRO A 64 9.85 10.14 3.43
N LEU A 65 10.42 8.99 3.08
CA LEU A 65 11.58 8.42 3.76
C LEU A 65 12.82 9.32 3.66
N GLN A 66 13.07 9.88 2.46
CA GLN A 66 14.21 10.76 2.23
C GLN A 66 14.13 12.07 3.04
N PRO A 67 13.05 12.87 2.94
CA PRO A 67 12.95 14.13 3.68
C PRO A 67 12.83 13.93 5.19
N GLY A 68 12.06 12.95 5.66
CA GLY A 68 11.97 12.64 7.10
C GLY A 68 13.31 12.16 7.67
N GLY A 69 14.05 11.35 6.90
CA GLY A 69 15.40 10.91 7.27
C GLY A 69 16.41 12.06 7.33
N LEU A 70 16.31 13.05 6.43
CA LEU A 70 17.15 14.25 6.48
C LEU A 70 16.93 15.05 7.78
N LEU A 71 15.67 15.25 8.19
CA LEU A 71 15.33 15.92 9.45
C LEU A 71 15.84 15.13 10.66
N ALA A 72 15.75 13.80 10.63
CA ALA A 72 16.28 12.95 11.69
C ALA A 72 17.82 13.04 11.81
N ILE A 73 18.54 13.06 10.67
CA ILE A 73 19.98 13.25 10.65
C ILE A 73 20.34 14.65 11.18
N GLU A 74 19.60 15.68 10.76
CA GLU A 74 19.78 17.03 11.28
C GLU A 74 19.63 17.07 12.81
N ALA A 75 18.59 16.45 13.36
CA ALA A 75 18.36 16.40 14.81
C ALA A 75 19.56 15.84 15.58
N ILE A 76 20.26 14.85 15.01
CA ILE A 76 21.50 14.32 15.55
C ILE A 76 22.64 15.33 15.43
N LEU A 77 22.80 15.95 14.26
CA LEU A 77 23.87 16.91 14.00
C LEU A 77 23.77 18.17 14.86
N ILE A 78 22.56 18.65 15.13
CA ILE A 78 22.32 19.81 16.00
C ILE A 78 22.31 19.45 17.49
N GLY A 79 22.47 18.17 17.84
CA GLY A 79 22.62 17.71 19.22
C GLY A 79 21.32 17.54 20.00
N LEU A 80 20.17 17.38 19.33
CA LEU A 80 18.89 17.06 19.99
C LEU A 80 18.79 15.59 20.39
N ALA A 81 19.47 14.70 19.67
CA ALA A 81 19.57 13.28 19.98
C ALA A 81 21.00 12.80 19.74
N SER A 82 21.45 11.80 20.51
CA SER A 82 22.75 11.18 20.26
C SER A 82 22.60 9.98 19.31
N PRO A 83 23.60 9.69 18.44
CA PRO A 83 23.56 8.51 17.58
C PRO A 83 23.33 7.21 18.37
N GLU A 84 23.89 7.09 19.57
CA GLU A 84 23.77 5.92 20.44
C GLU A 84 22.33 5.75 20.95
N SER A 85 21.68 6.85 21.33
CA SER A 85 20.27 6.82 21.76
C SER A 85 19.34 6.38 20.63
N VAL A 86 19.57 6.88 19.41
CA VAL A 86 18.80 6.48 18.23
C VAL A 86 19.04 5.02 17.90
N TYR A 87 20.29 4.55 17.96
CA TYR A 87 20.63 3.16 17.74
C TYR A 87 19.92 2.23 18.72
N HIS A 88 19.94 2.55 20.02
CA HIS A 88 19.28 1.74 21.05
C HIS A 88 17.76 1.66 20.84
N GLU A 89 17.12 2.76 20.43
CA GLU A 89 15.69 2.76 20.09
C GLU A 89 15.40 1.92 18.84
N VAL A 90 16.25 2.00 17.80
CA VAL A 90 16.10 1.18 16.60
C VAL A 90 16.29 -0.30 16.92
N GLU A 91 17.26 -0.67 17.76
CA GLU A 91 17.49 -2.04 18.20
C GLU A 91 16.27 -2.61 18.93
N GLY A 92 15.69 -1.87 19.88
CA GLY A 92 14.49 -2.27 20.61
C GLY A 92 13.26 -2.46 19.71
N ASN A 93 13.17 -1.71 18.61
CA ASN A 93 12.06 -1.77 17.67
C ASN A 93 12.35 -2.65 16.43
N LEU A 94 13.56 -3.20 16.31
CA LEU A 94 13.98 -3.97 15.14
C LEU A 94 13.10 -5.21 14.93
N GLN A 95 12.67 -5.86 16.01
CA GLN A 95 11.74 -6.99 15.95
C GLN A 95 10.43 -6.61 15.25
N VAL A 96 9.86 -5.46 15.60
CA VAL A 96 8.60 -4.98 15.01
C VAL A 96 8.82 -4.61 13.54
N ILE A 97 9.91 -3.91 13.22
CA ILE A 97 10.25 -3.56 11.83
C ILE A 97 10.40 -4.82 10.97
N LEU A 98 11.13 -5.82 11.45
CA LEU A 98 11.31 -7.10 10.76
C LEU A 98 9.99 -7.86 10.62
N LEU A 99 9.15 -7.87 11.67
CA LEU A 99 7.82 -8.47 11.62
C LEU A 99 6.93 -7.78 10.58
N LEU A 100 6.91 -6.45 10.53
CA LEU A 100 6.16 -5.68 9.54
C LEU A 100 6.67 -5.93 8.12
N MET A 101 7.99 -5.94 7.91
CA MET A 101 8.59 -6.23 6.61
C MET A 101 8.25 -7.65 6.15
N PHE A 102 8.35 -8.63 7.05
CA PHE A 102 7.97 -10.02 6.78
C PHE A 102 6.46 -10.15 6.51
N MET A 103 5.61 -9.45 7.27
CA MET A 103 4.16 -9.46 7.09
C MET A 103 3.77 -8.89 5.72
N VAL A 104 4.34 -7.74 5.33
CA VAL A 104 4.08 -7.14 4.01
C VAL A 104 4.55 -8.08 2.90
N ALA A 105 5.79 -8.59 2.98
CA ALA A 105 6.32 -9.54 2.00
C ALA A 105 5.48 -10.82 1.93
N GLY A 106 5.07 -11.35 3.08
CA GLY A 106 4.26 -12.55 3.23
C GLY A 106 2.88 -12.38 2.61
N ILE A 107 2.19 -11.26 2.86
CA ILE A 107 0.89 -10.96 2.24
C ILE A 107 1.00 -10.88 0.71
N TYR A 108 2.01 -10.18 0.18
CA TYR A 108 2.21 -10.07 -1.26
C TYR A 108 2.46 -11.44 -1.92
N PHE A 109 3.34 -12.25 -1.31
CA PHE A 109 3.61 -13.61 -1.78
C PHE A 109 2.36 -14.51 -1.73
N MET A 110 1.65 -14.49 -0.60
CA MET A 110 0.46 -15.30 -0.39
C MET A 110 -0.64 -14.91 -1.36
N LYS A 111 -0.91 -13.62 -1.60
CA LYS A 111 -1.96 -13.16 -2.52
C LYS A 111 -1.84 -13.79 -3.91
N ASP A 112 -0.65 -13.77 -4.50
CA ASP A 112 -0.45 -14.28 -5.87
C ASP A 112 -0.52 -15.81 -5.92
N MET A 113 0.05 -16.49 -4.91
CA MET A 113 -0.08 -17.94 -4.76
C MET A 113 -1.55 -18.36 -4.60
N LEU A 114 -2.31 -17.61 -3.80
CA LEU A 114 -3.72 -17.85 -3.51
C LEU A 114 -4.59 -17.72 -4.77
N LEU A 115 -4.41 -16.62 -5.52
CA LEU A 115 -5.11 -16.42 -6.80
C LEU A 115 -4.84 -17.58 -7.76
N TRP A 116 -3.59 -18.04 -7.85
CA TRP A 116 -3.23 -19.19 -8.68
C TRP A 116 -3.89 -20.50 -8.22
N VAL A 117 -3.86 -20.79 -6.91
CA VAL A 117 -4.48 -22.00 -6.33
C VAL A 117 -6.00 -21.98 -6.55
N PHE A 118 -6.68 -20.89 -6.20
CA PHE A 118 -8.13 -20.78 -6.37
C PHE A 118 -8.54 -20.90 -7.83
N THR A 119 -7.80 -20.29 -8.76
CA THR A 119 -8.05 -20.44 -10.20
C THR A 119 -7.93 -21.90 -10.64
N LYS A 120 -6.91 -22.62 -10.16
CA LYS A 120 -6.73 -24.05 -10.49
C LYS A 120 -7.83 -24.93 -9.90
N ILE A 121 -8.27 -24.66 -8.67
CA ILE A 121 -9.36 -25.39 -8.03
C ILE A 121 -10.64 -25.21 -8.84
N LEU A 122 -10.97 -23.98 -9.21
CA LEU A 122 -12.18 -23.66 -9.98
C LEU A 122 -12.17 -24.28 -11.37
N LEU A 123 -11.04 -24.28 -12.08
CA LEU A 123 -10.96 -24.87 -13.42
C LEU A 123 -10.97 -26.40 -13.41
N LYS A 124 -10.50 -27.05 -12.34
CA LYS A 124 -10.44 -28.51 -12.25
C LYS A 124 -11.68 -29.15 -11.63
N VAL A 125 -12.39 -28.45 -10.75
CA VAL A 125 -13.52 -29.01 -10.00
C VAL A 125 -14.82 -28.70 -10.71
N GLN A 126 -15.49 -29.73 -11.23
CA GLN A 126 -16.79 -29.57 -11.91
C GLN A 126 -18.00 -29.64 -10.97
N SER A 127 -17.82 -30.05 -9.71
CA SER A 127 -18.91 -30.20 -8.74
C SER A 127 -19.04 -28.98 -7.82
N LYS A 128 -20.24 -28.35 -7.82
CA LYS A 128 -20.57 -27.17 -7.01
C LYS A 128 -20.32 -27.39 -5.51
N THR A 129 -20.71 -28.55 -4.98
CA THR A 129 -20.57 -28.88 -3.55
C THR A 129 -19.12 -29.13 -3.14
N LEU A 130 -18.35 -29.83 -3.99
CA LEU A 130 -16.92 -30.08 -3.73
C LEU A 130 -16.13 -28.77 -3.79
N LEU A 131 -16.50 -27.91 -4.74
CA LEU A 131 -15.90 -26.61 -4.93
C LEU A 131 -16.09 -25.70 -3.71
N SER A 132 -17.32 -25.56 -3.20
CA SER A 132 -17.61 -24.76 -2.00
C SER A 132 -16.90 -25.29 -0.76
N LEU A 133 -16.80 -26.61 -0.61
CA LEU A 133 -16.13 -27.25 0.52
C LEU A 133 -14.62 -27.02 0.47
N LEU A 134 -14.00 -27.15 -0.71
CA LEU A 134 -12.59 -26.81 -0.90
C LEU A 134 -12.33 -25.33 -0.64
N PHE A 135 -13.20 -24.45 -1.13
CA PHE A 135 -13.05 -23.01 -0.93
C PHE A 135 -13.08 -22.64 0.57
N SER A 136 -14.03 -23.18 1.31
CA SER A 136 -14.14 -22.99 2.77
C SER A 136 -12.93 -23.54 3.52
N PHE A 137 -12.44 -24.73 3.14
CA PHE A 137 -11.26 -25.33 3.75
C PHE A 137 -9.99 -24.49 3.51
N PHE A 138 -9.76 -24.06 2.26
CA PHE A 138 -8.61 -23.22 1.91
C PHE A 138 -8.68 -21.85 2.61
N ALA A 139 -9.86 -21.24 2.70
CA ALA A 139 -10.07 -19.99 3.43
C ALA A 139 -9.74 -20.14 4.93
N ALA A 140 -10.21 -21.20 5.58
CA ALA A 140 -9.92 -21.49 6.98
C ALA A 140 -8.42 -21.77 7.20
N PHE A 141 -7.79 -22.55 6.32
CA PHE A 141 -6.36 -22.86 6.40
C PHE A 141 -5.48 -21.61 6.24
N LEU A 142 -5.83 -20.72 5.31
CA LEU A 142 -5.11 -19.46 5.08
C LEU A 142 -5.28 -18.43 6.20
N SER A 143 -6.41 -18.44 6.90
CA SER A 143 -6.66 -17.50 8.00
C SER A 143 -5.66 -17.64 9.16
N ALA A 144 -4.91 -18.73 9.23
CA ALA A 144 -3.82 -18.89 10.20
C ALA A 144 -2.54 -18.16 9.79
N PHE A 145 -2.36 -17.85 8.50
CA PHE A 145 -1.12 -17.29 7.95
C PHE A 145 -1.27 -15.83 7.48
N LEU A 146 -2.50 -15.37 7.29
CA LEU A 146 -2.82 -14.05 6.80
C LEU A 146 -3.64 -13.28 7.82
N ASP A 147 -3.42 -11.97 7.87
CA ASP A 147 -4.30 -11.07 8.61
C ASP A 147 -5.74 -11.18 8.11
N ALA A 148 -6.72 -11.14 9.02
CA ALA A 148 -8.12 -11.38 8.72
C ALA A 148 -8.69 -10.42 7.66
N LEU A 149 -8.22 -9.16 7.63
CA LEU A 149 -8.64 -8.19 6.63
C LEU A 149 -8.06 -8.54 5.24
N THR A 150 -6.85 -9.09 5.21
CA THR A 150 -6.20 -9.52 3.97
C THR A 150 -6.90 -10.73 3.35
N VAL A 151 -7.27 -11.73 4.16
CA VAL A 151 -8.01 -12.91 3.66
C VAL A 151 -9.33 -12.49 3.05
N THR A 152 -10.08 -11.63 3.74
CA THR A 152 -11.36 -11.12 3.27
C THR A 152 -11.21 -10.36 1.94
N ALA A 153 -10.20 -9.49 1.82
CA ALA A 153 -9.94 -8.74 0.59
C ALA A 153 -9.53 -9.65 -0.60
N VAL A 154 -8.74 -10.70 -0.35
CA VAL A 154 -8.38 -11.68 -1.37
C VAL A 154 -9.61 -12.48 -1.81
N LEU A 155 -10.45 -12.95 -0.88
CA LEU A 155 -11.68 -13.67 -1.21
C LEU A 155 -12.65 -12.80 -2.02
N ILE A 156 -12.85 -11.54 -1.64
CA ILE A 156 -13.67 -10.58 -2.40
C ILE A 156 -13.10 -10.37 -3.81
N SER A 157 -11.78 -10.15 -3.93
CA SER A 157 -11.13 -9.93 -5.25
C SER A 157 -11.28 -11.14 -6.16
N VAL A 158 -11.16 -12.34 -5.60
CA VAL A 158 -11.34 -13.61 -6.32
C VAL A 158 -12.81 -13.77 -6.73
N GLY A 159 -13.76 -13.58 -5.82
CA GLY A 159 -15.20 -13.68 -6.09
C GLY A 159 -15.68 -12.69 -7.16
N VAL A 160 -15.27 -11.42 -7.05
CA VAL A 160 -15.57 -10.38 -8.05
C VAL A 160 -14.90 -10.70 -9.40
N GLY A 161 -13.66 -11.19 -9.38
CA GLY A 161 -12.96 -11.62 -10.60
C GLY A 161 -13.71 -12.73 -11.34
N PHE A 162 -14.25 -13.71 -10.62
CA PHE A 162 -15.07 -14.77 -11.22
C PHE A 162 -16.42 -14.28 -11.71
N TYR A 163 -17.10 -13.42 -10.93
CA TYR A 163 -18.33 -12.77 -11.38
C TYR A 163 -18.12 -12.02 -12.69
N SER A 164 -17.02 -11.27 -12.82
CA SER A 164 -16.65 -10.55 -14.03
C SER A 164 -16.46 -11.47 -15.23
N VAL A 165 -15.73 -12.59 -15.06
CA VAL A 165 -15.53 -13.60 -16.13
C VAL A 165 -16.86 -14.25 -16.53
N TYR A 166 -17.68 -14.67 -15.55
CA TYR A 166 -18.97 -15.30 -15.82
C TYR A 166 -19.92 -14.35 -16.53
N HIS A 167 -20.04 -13.10 -16.06
CA HIS A 167 -20.85 -12.06 -16.67
C HIS A 167 -20.39 -11.72 -18.10
N THR A 168 -19.09 -11.71 -18.36
CA THR A 168 -18.54 -11.48 -19.71
C THR A 168 -18.92 -12.61 -20.67
N VAL A 169 -18.87 -13.87 -20.21
CA VAL A 169 -19.26 -15.03 -21.02
C VAL A 169 -20.78 -15.08 -21.22
N ALA A 170 -21.57 -14.80 -20.19
CA ALA A 170 -23.05 -14.80 -20.22
C ALA A 170 -23.65 -13.65 -21.02
N SER A 171 -22.96 -12.50 -21.09
CA SER A 171 -23.38 -11.35 -21.91
C SER A 171 -22.95 -11.45 -23.38
N GLY A 172 -22.19 -12.48 -23.76
CA GLY A 172 -21.80 -12.76 -25.15
C GLY A 172 -20.90 -11.69 -25.80
N LYS A 173 -20.32 -10.76 -25.04
CA LYS A 173 -19.51 -9.66 -25.57
C LYS A 173 -18.02 -10.01 -25.61
N THR A 174 -17.38 -9.72 -26.74
CA THR A 174 -15.95 -9.93 -27.00
C THR A 174 -15.08 -9.07 -26.06
N TYR A 175 -13.92 -9.59 -25.66
CA TYR A 175 -12.90 -9.07 -24.72
C TYR A 175 -12.32 -7.65 -24.98
N HIS A 176 -12.99 -6.79 -25.75
CA HIS A 176 -12.49 -5.51 -26.22
C HIS A 176 -13.43 -4.35 -25.85
N HIS A 177 -13.61 -4.04 -24.56
CA HIS A 177 -13.91 -2.67 -24.12
C HIS A 177 -13.49 -2.49 -22.64
N PRO A 178 -12.64 -1.52 -22.31
CA PRO A 178 -12.09 -1.33 -20.97
C PRO A 178 -13.08 -0.69 -19.96
N GLU A 179 -14.31 -0.41 -20.38
CA GLU A 179 -15.38 0.12 -19.55
C GLU A 179 -16.58 -0.83 -19.60
N HIS A 180 -16.48 -1.96 -18.90
CA HIS A 180 -17.63 -2.81 -18.62
C HIS A 180 -18.19 -2.41 -17.25
N ASP A 181 -19.36 -1.77 -17.24
CA ASP A 181 -20.13 -1.58 -16.02
C ASP A 181 -20.70 -2.93 -15.55
N HIS A 182 -20.13 -3.46 -14.48
CA HIS A 182 -20.54 -4.73 -13.89
C HIS A 182 -21.84 -4.63 -13.07
N ALA A 183 -22.42 -3.42 -12.95
CA ALA A 183 -23.71 -3.16 -12.31
C ALA A 183 -24.89 -3.16 -13.30
N ASP A 184 -24.65 -3.22 -14.61
CA ASP A 184 -25.70 -3.15 -15.63
C ASP A 184 -26.03 -4.53 -16.23
N ASP A 185 -27.13 -5.12 -15.74
CA ASP A 185 -27.64 -6.42 -16.17
C ASP A 185 -28.49 -6.35 -17.46
N GLU A 186 -28.66 -5.18 -18.11
CA GLU A 186 -29.46 -5.05 -19.35
C GLU A 186 -28.91 -5.88 -20.51
N ALA A 187 -27.59 -6.09 -20.55
CA ALA A 187 -26.91 -6.82 -21.63
C ALA A 187 -26.84 -8.34 -21.41
N VAL A 188 -27.33 -8.86 -20.29
CA VAL A 188 -27.33 -10.31 -20.01
C VAL A 188 -28.48 -10.97 -20.79
N HIS A 189 -28.14 -11.95 -21.64
CA HIS A 189 -29.13 -12.73 -22.38
C HIS A 189 -30.15 -13.35 -21.39
N ARG A 190 -31.44 -13.27 -21.72
CA ARG A 190 -32.54 -13.74 -20.83
C ARG A 190 -32.34 -15.16 -20.29
N ASP A 191 -31.74 -16.05 -21.07
CA ASP A 191 -31.48 -17.45 -20.69
C ASP A 191 -30.34 -17.62 -19.66
N HIS A 192 -29.47 -16.61 -19.50
CA HIS A 192 -28.37 -16.63 -18.53
C HIS A 192 -28.64 -15.77 -17.29
N ARG A 193 -29.75 -15.03 -17.24
CA ARG A 193 -30.10 -14.22 -16.07
C ARG A 193 -30.34 -15.09 -14.83
N ASP A 194 -31.07 -16.19 -14.97
CA ASP A 194 -31.36 -17.09 -13.86
C ASP A 194 -30.09 -17.76 -13.32
N ASP A 195 -29.17 -18.18 -14.21
CA ASP A 195 -27.88 -18.75 -13.80
C ASP A 195 -26.99 -17.70 -13.12
N LEU A 196 -27.05 -16.44 -13.56
CA LEU A 196 -26.29 -15.33 -12.99
C LEU A 196 -26.83 -14.93 -11.61
N GLU A 197 -28.14 -14.99 -11.41
CA GLU A 197 -28.79 -14.83 -10.11
C GLU A 197 -28.44 -15.97 -9.16
N GLN A 198 -28.40 -17.20 -9.67
CA GLN A 198 -27.98 -18.38 -8.90
C GLN A 198 -26.48 -18.36 -8.54
N PHE A 199 -25.66 -17.72 -9.37
CA PHE A 199 -24.25 -17.47 -9.11
C PHE A 199 -24.06 -16.35 -8.07
N ARG A 200 -24.85 -15.27 -8.14
CA ARG A 200 -24.92 -14.23 -7.11
C ARG A 200 -25.30 -14.78 -5.74
N GLN A 201 -26.21 -15.75 -5.67
CA GLN A 201 -26.58 -16.43 -4.42
C GLN A 201 -25.50 -17.40 -3.91
N PHE A 202 -24.55 -17.81 -4.75
CA PHE A 202 -23.48 -18.75 -4.39
C PHE A 202 -22.21 -18.07 -3.86
N LEU A 203 -21.92 -16.85 -4.34
CA LEU A 203 -20.84 -15.99 -3.84
C LEU A 203 -21.15 -15.43 -2.45
#